data_AF-A0A026VVS3-F1
#
_entry.id   AF-A0A026VVS3-F1
#
_cell.length_a   1.000
_cell.length_b   1.000
_cell.length_c   1.000
_cell.angle_alpha   90.00
_cell.angle_beta   90.00
_cell.angle_gamma   90.00
#
_symmetry.space_group_name_H-M   'P 1'
#
loop_
_entity.id
_entity.type
_entity.pdbx_description
1 polymer ?
#
loop_
_entity_poly.entity_id
_entity_poly.type
_entity_poly.pdbx_seq_one_letter_code
_entity_poly.pdbx_strand_id
1 'polypeptide(L)' 'RQKLLEFGWDVLPHPPYSPDIAPSDFHLFRSLQNSLSGKNFNSLIDIKNHLEEFRRET' A
#
# COMPACT_ATOMS: atom_id res chain seq x y z
N ARG A 1 4.45 -8.49 -18.88
CA ARG A 1 3.73 -7.32 -19.45
C ARG A 1 2.57 -7.72 -20.37
N GLN A 2 2.58 -8.90 -20.99
CA GLN A 2 1.52 -9.36 -21.90
C GLN A 2 0.09 -9.11 -21.38
N LYS A 3 -0.24 -9.57 -20.16
CA LYS A 3 -1.56 -9.31 -19.55
C LYS A 3 -1.87 -7.83 -19.34
N LEU A 4 -0.89 -7.01 -18.98
CA LEU A 4 -1.10 -5.56 -18.78
C LEU A 4 -1.43 -4.86 -20.11
N LEU A 5 -0.81 -5.32 -21.20
CA LEU A 5 -1.09 -4.84 -22.55
C LEU A 5 -2.46 -5.30 -23.06
N GLU A 6 -2.90 -6.51 -22.69
CA GLU A 6 -4.27 -6.99 -22.98
C GLU A 6 -5.34 -6.12 -22.30
N PHE A 7 -5.06 -5.60 -21.11
CA PHE A 7 -5.92 -4.62 -20.43
C PHE A 7 -5.76 -3.18 -20.96
N GLY A 8 -4.83 -2.93 -21.89
CA GLY A 8 -4.53 -1.60 -22.42
C GLY A 8 -3.86 -0.66 -21.41
N TRP A 9 -3.19 -1.20 -20.39
CA TRP A 9 -2.53 -0.40 -19.35
C TRP A 9 -1.10 -0.05 -19.72
N ASP A 10 -0.78 1.23 -19.61
CA ASP A 10 0.59 1.71 -19.74
C ASP A 10 1.42 1.36 -18.52
N VAL A 11 2.61 0.79 -18.76
CA VAL A 11 3.54 0.40 -17.69
C VAL A 11 4.61 1.47 -17.56
N LEU A 12 4.48 2.33 -16.54
CA LEU A 12 5.45 3.36 -16.25
C LEU A 12 6.82 2.75 -15.92
N PRO A 13 7.93 3.33 -16.42
CA PRO A 13 9.26 2.90 -16.02
C PRO A 13 9.49 3.23 -14.54
N HIS A 14 9.95 2.24 -13.76
CA HIS A 14 10.33 2.44 -12.37
C HIS A 14 11.77 1.97 -12.17
N PRO A 15 12.67 2.82 -11.64
CA PRO A 15 14.05 2.44 -11.38
C PRO A 15 14.15 1.35 -10.29
N PRO A 16 15.20 0.51 -10.33
CA PRO A 16 15.41 -0.49 -9.30
C PRO A 16 15.70 0.17 -7.94
N TYR A 17 15.18 -0.44 -6.85
CA TYR A 17 15.42 -0.03 -5.46
C TYR A 17 15.13 1.45 -5.15
N SER A 18 14.07 2.02 -5.73
CA SER A 18 13.71 3.44 -5.53
C SER A 18 12.38 3.62 -4.76
N PRO A 19 12.33 3.22 -3.47
CA PRO A 19 11.14 3.34 -2.64
C PRO A 19 10.73 4.79 -2.38
N ASP A 20 11.66 5.73 -2.52
CA ASP A 20 11.43 7.18 -2.46
C ASP A 20 10.62 7.70 -3.65
N ILE A 21 10.70 7.03 -4.80
CA ILE A 21 9.99 7.39 -6.03
C ILE A 21 8.60 6.74 -6.08
N ALA A 22 8.42 5.60 -5.40
CA ALA A 22 7.14 4.90 -5.35
C ALA A 22 6.18 5.59 -4.36
N PRO A 23 5.05 6.16 -4.81
CA PRO A 23 4.11 6.82 -3.90
C PRO A 23 3.52 5.89 -2.84
N SER A 24 3.37 4.60 -3.17
CA SER A 24 2.97 3.55 -2.24
C SER A 24 3.93 3.42 -1.07
N ASP A 25 5.23 3.34 -1.33
CA ASP A 25 6.24 3.07 -0.32
C ASP A 25 6.59 4.33 0.46
N PHE A 26 6.74 5.47 -0.21
CA PHE A 26 7.13 6.71 0.45
C PHE A 26 6.00 7.32 1.31
N HIS A 27 4.75 7.29 0.83
CA HIS A 27 3.63 7.92 1.52
C HIS A 27 2.69 6.91 2.21
N LEU A 28 2.07 6.02 1.43
CA LEU A 28 0.98 5.18 1.92
C LEU A 28 1.43 4.20 3.00
N PHE A 29 2.45 3.39 2.71
CA PHE A 29 2.95 2.37 3.65
C PHE A 29 3.65 2.99 4.84
N ARG A 30 4.30 4.14 4.68
CA ARG A 30 4.85 4.90 5.81
C ARG A 30 3.75 5.39 6.75
N SER A 31 2.68 5.96 6.22
CA SER A 31 1.52 6.39 7.02
C SER A 31 0.83 5.20 7.69
N LEU A 32 0.67 4.09 6.97
CA LEU A 32 0.10 2.86 7.50
C LEU A 32 0.96 2.28 8.65
N GLN A 33 2.28 2.23 8.49
CA GLN A 33 3.19 1.79 9.54
C GLN A 33 3.04 2.62 10.81
N ASN A 34 2.90 3.95 10.68
CA ASN A 34 2.63 4.82 11.83
C ASN A 34 1.28 4.50 12.49
N SER A 35 0.23 4.25 11.70
CA SER A 35 -1.10 3.87 12.19
C SER A 35 -1.13 2.51 12.90
N LEU A 36 -0.25 1.58 12.49
CA LEU A 36 -0.10 0.25 13.07
C LEU A 36 0.85 0.21 14.27
N SER A 37 1.72 1.20 14.40
CA SER A 37 2.75 1.24 15.45
C SER A 37 2.13 1.13 16.86
N GLY A 38 2.61 0.18 17.65
CA GLY A 38 2.14 -0.05 19.02
C GLY A 38 0.80 -0.79 19.16
N LYS A 39 0.13 -1.14 18.05
CA LYS A 39 -1.12 -1.93 18.08
C LYS A 39 -0.82 -3.42 18.07
N ASN A 40 -1.52 -4.16 18.93
CA ASN A 40 -1.57 -5.62 18.87
C ASN A 40 -2.99 -6.03 18.45
N PHE A 41 -3.08 -6.92 17.46
CA PHE A 41 -4.35 -7.43 16.96
C PHE A 41 -4.50 -8.89 17.39
N ASN A 42 -5.70 -9.26 17.86
CA ASN A 42 -5.99 -10.61 18.35
C ASN A 42 -6.63 -11.49 17.28
N SER A 43 -7.07 -10.91 16.16
CA SER A 43 -7.64 -11.64 15.04
C SER A 43 -7.37 -10.95 13.70
N LEU A 44 -7.49 -11.72 12.61
CA LEU A 44 -7.45 -11.20 11.26
C LEU A 44 -8.60 -10.22 10.96
N ILE A 45 -9.73 -10.38 11.64
CA ILE A 45 -10.90 -9.52 11.51
C ILE A 45 -10.56 -8.12 12.03
N ASP A 46 -9.88 -8.05 13.19
CA ASP A 46 -9.46 -6.77 13.78
C ASP A 46 -8.50 -6.02 12.86
N ILE A 47 -7.54 -6.73 12.26
CA ILE A 47 -6.60 -6.15 11.28
C ILE A 47 -7.37 -5.61 10.07
N LYS A 48 -8.30 -6.40 9.52
CA LYS A 48 -9.08 -6.00 8.35
C LYS A 48 -9.93 -4.75 8.64
N ASN A 49 -10.59 -4.71 9.79
CA ASN A 49 -11.40 -3.56 10.18
C ASN A 49 -10.53 -2.30 10.34
N HIS A 50 -9.38 -2.42 11.02
CA HIS A 50 -8.44 -1.31 11.17
C HIS A 50 -7.91 -0.80 9.82
N LEU A 51 -7.64 -1.69 8.87
CA LEU A 51 -7.22 -1.31 7.51
C LEU A 51 -8.32 -0.60 6.73
N GLU A 52 -9.59 -1.04 6.87
CA GLU A 52 -10.74 -0.38 6.24
C GLU A 52 -11.01 1.00 6.84
N GLU A 53 -10.81 1.17 8.15
CA GLU A 53 -10.87 2.48 8.82
C GLU A 53 -9.76 3.40 8.32
N PHE A 54 -8.51 2.93 8.35
CA PHE A 54 -7.36 3.69 7.83
C PHE A 54 -7.57 4.14 6.38
N ARG A 55 -8.06 3.25 5.51
CA ARG A 55 -8.34 3.57 4.10
C ARG A 55 -9.43 4.63 3.92
N ARG A 56 -10.33 4.81 4.89
CA ARG A 56 -11.37 5.86 4.83
C ARG A 56 -10.85 7.21 5.33
N GLU A 57 -9.86 7.20 6.22
CA GLU A 57 -9.28 8.40 6.83
C GLU A 57 -8.20 9.06 5.96
N THR A 58 -7.52 8.28 5.12
CA THR A 58 -6.51 8.75 4.14
C THR A 58 -7.09 8.89 2.75
#